data_AF-A0A6I0FRN5-F1
#
_entry.id   AF-A0A6I0FRN5-F1
#
_cell.length_a   1.000
_cell.length_b   1.000
_cell.length_c   1.000
_cell.angle_alpha   90.00
_cell.angle_beta   90.00
_cell.angle_gamma   90.00
#
_symmetry.space_group_name_H-M   'P 1'
#
loop_
_entity.id
_entity.type
_entity.pdbx_description
1 polymer ?
#
loop_
_entity_poly.entity_id
_entity_poly.type
_entity_poly.pdbx_seq_one_letter_code
_entity_poly.pdbx_strand_id
1 'polypeptide(L)'
;MSTHTPDQRSAEGLATEFISNLRALSTGSYLRPEEKTFWESPYPETVVDQAQTILSHMIDAARDGQGTAAENAVSSSHAIAASDALTVRVPHSALEQDEVRPEPTPASKKMIGQIQPHVEQLKQLSDQHLGAVLDVEEIDELVQIVEVLAEDGGAQASVVGGHVRAVCED
;
A
#
# COMPACT_ATOMS: atom_id res chain seq x y z
N MET A 1 -17.78 -5.89 28.94
CA MET A 1 -17.22 -6.36 27.66
C MET A 1 -16.85 -5.10 26.89
N SER A 2 -15.58 -4.72 26.92
CA SER A 2 -15.11 -3.50 26.25
C SER A 2 -15.21 -3.70 24.75
N THR A 3 -16.07 -2.94 24.09
CA THR A 3 -16.14 -2.84 22.64
C THR A 3 -14.87 -2.11 22.19
N HIS A 4 -13.84 -2.88 21.85
CA HIS A 4 -12.69 -2.37 21.10
C HIS A 4 -13.25 -2.00 19.71
N THR A 5 -13.63 -0.73 19.54
CA THR A 5 -13.86 -0.19 18.20
C THR A 5 -12.46 0.03 17.66
N PRO A 6 -11.95 -0.78 16.72
CA PRO A 6 -10.66 -0.50 16.11
C PRO A 6 -10.71 0.92 15.56
N ASP A 7 -9.62 1.67 15.70
CA ASP A 7 -9.53 3.01 15.11
C ASP A 7 -9.64 2.82 13.58
N GLN A 8 -10.83 3.10 13.04
CA GLN A 8 -11.17 2.85 11.63
C GLN A 8 -10.32 3.68 10.65
N ARG A 9 -9.44 4.56 11.15
CA ARG A 9 -8.49 5.34 10.34
C ARG A 9 -7.07 4.79 10.40
N SER A 10 -6.81 3.78 11.23
CA SER A 10 -5.51 3.11 11.31
C SER A 10 -5.40 2.02 10.25
N ALA A 11 -4.17 1.73 9.81
CA ALA A 11 -3.91 0.69 8.81
C ALA A 11 -4.47 -0.69 9.19
N GLU A 12 -4.40 -1.07 10.48
CA GLU A 12 -4.97 -2.35 10.95
C GLU A 12 -6.50 -2.36 10.97
N GLY A 13 -7.12 -1.21 11.24
CA GLY A 13 -8.56 -1.06 11.18
C GLY A 13 -9.05 -1.28 9.76
N LEU A 14 -8.42 -0.61 8.80
CA LEU A 14 -8.70 -0.78 7.37
C LEU A 14 -8.40 -2.20 6.88
N ALA A 15 -7.27 -2.79 7.30
CA ALA A 15 -6.95 -4.17 6.98
C ALA A 15 -7.97 -5.18 7.53
N THR A 16 -8.53 -4.91 8.72
CA THR A 16 -9.58 -5.74 9.30
C THR A 16 -10.86 -5.67 8.47
N GLU A 17 -11.26 -4.48 8.02
CA GLU A 17 -12.43 -4.29 7.17
C GLU A 17 -12.23 -4.94 5.78
N PHE A 18 -11.06 -4.76 5.17
CA PHE A 18 -10.68 -5.40 3.92
C PHE A 18 -10.82 -6.94 3.99
N ILE A 19 -10.25 -7.56 5.02
CA ILE A 19 -10.35 -9.02 5.22
C ILE A 19 -11.80 -9.45 5.53
N SER A 20 -12.57 -8.62 6.24
CA SER A 20 -13.98 -8.86 6.50
C SER A 20 -14.79 -8.87 5.19
N ASN A 21 -14.54 -7.92 4.29
CA ASN A 21 -15.18 -7.85 2.99
C ASN A 21 -14.85 -9.09 2.12
N LEU A 22 -13.56 -9.46 2.03
CA LEU A 22 -13.14 -10.67 1.32
C LEU A 22 -13.81 -11.94 1.88
N ARG A 23 -14.00 -12.03 3.19
CA ARG A 23 -14.71 -13.15 3.82
C ARG A 23 -16.19 -13.14 3.50
N ALA A 24 -16.82 -11.98 3.44
CA ALA A 24 -18.21 -11.85 3.03
C ALA A 24 -18.41 -12.34 1.59
N LEU A 25 -17.49 -11.98 0.69
CA LEU A 25 -17.43 -12.49 -0.69
C LEU A 25 -17.21 -14.01 -0.73
N SER A 26 -16.26 -14.54 0.03
CA SER A 26 -15.96 -15.98 0.05
C SER A 26 -17.09 -16.84 0.65
N THR A 27 -17.85 -16.31 1.60
CA THR A 27 -18.93 -17.04 2.28
C THR A 27 -20.32 -16.75 1.73
N GLY A 28 -20.46 -15.71 0.91
CA GLY A 28 -21.75 -15.20 0.45
C GLY A 28 -22.63 -14.75 1.62
N SER A 29 -22.05 -14.20 2.69
CA SER A 29 -22.81 -13.83 3.92
C SER A 29 -23.79 -12.68 3.69
N TYR A 30 -23.58 -11.90 2.63
CA TYR A 30 -24.47 -10.84 2.16
C TYR A 30 -25.68 -11.38 1.36
N LEU A 31 -25.65 -12.65 0.95
CA LEU A 31 -26.72 -13.27 0.17
C LEU A 31 -27.83 -13.82 1.07
N ARG A 32 -29.05 -13.81 0.56
CA ARG A 32 -30.16 -14.52 1.17
C ARG A 32 -30.02 -16.04 0.97
N PRO A 33 -30.64 -16.87 1.81
CA PRO A 33 -30.56 -18.33 1.69
C PRO A 33 -30.98 -18.86 0.31
N GLU A 34 -32.01 -18.25 -0.30
CA GLU A 34 -32.49 -18.60 -1.64
C GLU A 34 -31.47 -18.27 -2.73
N GLU A 35 -30.71 -17.18 -2.60
CA GLU A 35 -29.67 -16.77 -3.55
C GLU A 35 -28.43 -17.67 -3.41
N LYS A 36 -28.11 -18.06 -2.18
CA LYS A 36 -26.96 -18.92 -1.86
C LYS A 36 -27.06 -20.33 -2.44
N THR A 37 -28.26 -20.80 -2.79
CA THR A 37 -28.48 -22.16 -3.32
C THR A 37 -27.89 -22.36 -4.72
N PHE A 38 -27.84 -21.30 -5.53
CA PHE A 38 -27.34 -21.33 -6.91
C PHE A 38 -26.01 -20.58 -7.06
N TRP A 39 -25.43 -20.17 -5.94
CA TRP A 39 -24.21 -19.38 -5.90
C TRP A 39 -23.00 -20.26 -5.64
N GLU A 40 -21.93 -20.01 -6.38
CA GLU A 40 -20.62 -20.60 -6.19
C GLU A 40 -19.65 -19.52 -5.71
N SER A 41 -18.88 -19.84 -4.68
CA SER A 41 -17.91 -18.90 -4.12
C SER A 41 -16.79 -18.62 -5.12
N PRO A 42 -16.38 -17.35 -5.31
CA PRO A 42 -15.28 -17.00 -6.21
C PRO A 42 -13.95 -17.64 -5.76
N TYR A 43 -13.76 -17.82 -4.45
CA TYR A 43 -12.59 -18.45 -3.84
C TYR A 43 -12.90 -18.98 -2.45
N PRO A 44 -12.26 -20.07 -2.00
CA PRO A 44 -12.53 -20.65 -0.68
C PRO A 44 -12.01 -19.75 0.45
N GLU A 45 -12.55 -19.92 1.67
CA GLU A 45 -12.18 -19.09 2.83
C GLU A 45 -10.69 -19.17 3.19
N THR A 46 -10.02 -20.26 2.84
CA THR A 46 -8.58 -20.43 3.03
C THR A 46 -7.75 -19.39 2.27
N VAL A 47 -8.28 -18.86 1.16
CA VAL A 47 -7.66 -17.76 0.40
C VAL A 47 -7.71 -16.47 1.20
N VAL A 48 -8.80 -16.24 1.93
CA VAL A 48 -8.93 -15.08 2.82
C VAL A 48 -7.95 -15.19 3.99
N ASP A 49 -7.76 -16.38 4.55
CA ASP A 49 -6.76 -16.61 5.61
C ASP A 49 -5.32 -16.37 5.11
N GLN A 50 -5.04 -16.72 3.85
CA GLN A 50 -3.76 -16.43 3.20
C GLN A 50 -3.58 -14.92 2.97
N ALA A 51 -4.59 -14.24 2.43
CA ALA A 51 -4.57 -12.79 2.23
C ALA A 51 -4.35 -12.05 3.56
N GLN A 52 -5.03 -12.47 4.64
CA GLN A 52 -4.85 -11.91 5.99
C GLN A 52 -3.42 -12.09 6.49
N THR A 53 -2.81 -13.26 6.26
CA THR A 53 -1.43 -13.53 6.67
C THR A 53 -0.45 -12.63 5.91
N ILE A 54 -0.62 -12.52 4.59
CA ILE A 54 0.26 -11.68 3.75
C ILE A 54 0.12 -10.21 4.14
N LEU A 55 -1.11 -9.71 4.30
CA LEU A 55 -1.40 -8.33 4.68
C LEU A 55 -0.83 -7.98 6.07
N SER A 56 -0.96 -8.88 7.05
CA SER A 56 -0.37 -8.68 8.38
C SER A 56 1.16 -8.58 8.31
N HIS A 57 1.81 -9.48 7.57
CA HIS A 57 3.27 -9.41 7.36
C HIS A 57 3.69 -8.14 6.62
N MET A 58 2.89 -7.66 5.66
CA MET A 58 3.15 -6.40 4.97
C MET A 58 3.12 -5.20 5.93
N ILE A 59 2.10 -5.14 6.80
CA ILE A 59 1.96 -4.07 7.81
C ILE A 59 3.15 -4.11 8.77
N ASP A 60 3.54 -5.28 9.27
CA ASP A 60 4.72 -5.44 10.13
C ASP A 60 6.02 -5.02 9.42
N ALA A 61 6.22 -5.44 8.17
CA ALA A 61 7.42 -5.10 7.39
C ALA A 61 7.53 -3.59 7.13
N ALA A 62 6.41 -2.92 6.82
CA ALA A 62 6.37 -1.47 6.62
C ALA A 62 6.77 -0.70 7.89
N ARG A 63 6.43 -1.22 9.08
CA ARG A 63 6.73 -0.62 10.38
C ARG A 63 8.14 -0.89 10.88
N ASP A 64 8.64 -2.11 10.71
CA ASP A 64 10.01 -2.46 11.09
C ASP A 64 11.04 -1.57 10.36
N GLY A 65 10.72 -1.18 9.12
CA GLY A 65 11.49 -0.21 8.35
C GLY A 65 11.61 1.18 8.95
N GLN A 66 10.72 1.56 9.87
CA GLN A 66 10.69 2.90 10.45
C GLN A 66 11.72 3.07 11.59
N GLY A 67 12.26 1.96 12.13
CA GLY A 67 13.11 1.96 13.33
C GLY A 67 14.60 2.30 13.16
N THR A 68 15.11 2.60 11.96
CA THR A 68 16.57 2.68 11.71
C THR A 68 17.09 4.01 11.14
N ALA A 69 16.27 5.06 11.08
CA ALA A 69 16.70 6.36 10.55
C ALA A 69 17.55 7.20 11.53
N ALA A 70 17.49 6.95 12.84
CA ALA A 70 18.17 7.79 13.84
C ALA A 70 19.66 7.43 14.07
N GLU A 71 20.14 6.28 13.62
CA GLU A 71 21.46 5.75 14.02
C GLU A 71 22.57 5.85 12.96
N ASN A 72 22.27 6.29 11.73
CA ASN A 72 23.28 6.45 10.66
C ASN A 72 23.59 7.91 10.24
N ALA A 73 23.03 8.92 10.90
CA ALA A 73 23.26 10.32 10.56
C ALA A 73 24.55 10.95 11.17
N VAL A 74 25.28 10.24 12.03
CA VAL A 74 26.44 10.82 12.77
C VAL A 74 27.80 10.63 12.09
N SER A 75 27.86 10.17 10.83
CA SER A 75 29.13 10.03 10.12
C SER A 75 29.01 10.38 8.66
N SER A 76 29.06 11.69 8.36
CA SER A 76 29.75 12.26 7.19
C SER A 76 29.59 13.80 7.18
N SER A 77 30.15 14.48 8.19
CA SER A 77 30.42 15.93 8.11
C SER A 77 31.84 16.15 7.62
N HIS A 78 32.06 16.15 6.30
CA HIS A 78 33.20 16.84 5.71
C HIS A 78 33.01 17.10 4.21
N ALA A 79 32.69 18.35 3.84
CA ALA A 79 33.43 19.15 2.86
C ALA A 79 32.56 20.33 2.39
N ILE A 80 32.97 21.53 2.80
CA ILE A 80 32.59 22.78 2.15
C ILE A 80 33.55 23.01 0.98
N ALA A 81 33.03 23.21 -0.23
CA ALA A 81 33.79 23.78 -1.34
C ALA A 81 32.91 24.74 -2.12
N ALA A 82 33.38 25.98 -2.20
CA ALA A 82 32.77 27.11 -2.89
C ALA A 82 33.05 27.06 -4.40
N SER A 83 32.09 27.54 -5.19
CA SER A 83 32.23 28.19 -6.51
C SER A 83 30.85 28.77 -6.84
N ASP A 84 30.64 30.08 -6.76
CA ASP A 84 30.91 31.07 -7.81
C ASP A 84 30.39 30.65 -9.19
N ALA A 85 29.20 31.15 -9.55
CA ALA A 85 28.86 31.61 -10.91
C ALA A 85 27.45 32.20 -10.95
N LEU A 86 27.39 33.53 -10.98
CA LEU A 86 26.25 34.35 -11.33
C LEU A 86 25.99 34.28 -12.85
N THR A 87 24.80 33.82 -13.25
CA THR A 87 24.09 34.33 -14.44
C THR A 87 22.63 33.87 -14.41
N VAL A 88 21.76 34.81 -14.04
CA VAL A 88 20.34 34.75 -14.37
C VAL A 88 20.16 35.41 -15.73
N ARG A 89 19.66 34.64 -16.69
CA ARG A 89 18.90 35.18 -17.82
C ARG A 89 17.84 34.17 -18.22
N VAL A 90 16.61 34.38 -17.74
CA VAL A 90 15.39 33.86 -18.38
C VAL A 90 15.09 34.79 -19.58
N PRO A 91 14.47 34.32 -20.68
CA PRO A 91 13.03 34.07 -20.61
C PRO A 91 12.45 32.97 -21.54
N HIS A 92 11.29 32.47 -21.13
CA HIS A 92 10.10 32.11 -21.94
C HIS A 92 10.07 30.79 -22.74
N SER A 93 9.11 29.93 -22.36
CA SER A 93 8.19 29.07 -23.17
C SER A 93 7.80 27.89 -22.26
N ALA A 94 6.63 27.80 -21.63
CA ALA A 94 5.31 27.56 -22.22
C ALA A 94 5.26 26.30 -23.11
N LEU A 95 5.49 25.11 -22.54
CA LEU A 95 4.91 23.84 -22.97
C LEU A 95 4.88 22.86 -21.78
N GLU A 96 3.76 22.16 -21.68
CA GLU A 96 3.52 20.95 -20.88
C GLU A 96 3.45 21.17 -19.37
N GLN A 97 2.22 21.08 -18.82
CA GLN A 97 2.06 20.60 -17.46
C GLN A 97 2.52 19.14 -17.46
N ASP A 98 3.84 18.95 -17.45
CA ASP A 98 4.47 17.76 -16.91
C ASP A 98 3.82 17.59 -15.53
N GLU A 99 2.92 16.62 -15.39
CA GLU A 99 2.44 16.23 -14.07
C GLU A 99 3.70 15.81 -13.31
N VAL A 100 4.27 16.75 -12.55
CA VAL A 100 5.52 16.54 -11.83
C VAL A 100 5.25 15.45 -10.82
N ARG A 101 5.47 14.20 -11.22
CA ARG A 101 5.39 13.06 -10.34
C ARG A 101 6.42 13.30 -9.26
N PRO A 102 6.02 13.42 -7.99
CA PRO A 102 6.96 13.73 -6.94
C PRO A 102 8.03 12.64 -6.91
N GLU A 103 9.29 13.05 -6.97
CA GLU A 103 10.41 12.12 -6.85
C GLU A 103 10.29 11.36 -5.51
N PRO A 104 10.41 10.02 -5.53
CA PRO A 104 10.25 9.20 -4.34
C PRO A 104 11.33 9.55 -3.30
N THR A 105 10.91 9.94 -2.10
CA THR A 105 11.83 10.15 -0.96
C THR A 105 12.56 8.86 -0.58
N PRO A 106 13.70 8.94 0.13
CA PRO A 106 14.36 7.75 0.68
C PRO A 106 13.42 6.88 1.55
N ALA A 107 12.50 7.51 2.30
CA ALA A 107 11.48 6.83 3.08
C ALA A 107 10.50 6.05 2.17
N SER A 108 9.99 6.69 1.12
CA SER A 108 9.12 6.02 0.12
C SER A 108 9.82 4.86 -0.57
N LYS A 109 11.08 5.03 -1.00
CA LYS A 109 11.87 3.96 -1.65
C LYS A 109 12.07 2.76 -0.73
N LYS A 110 12.40 3.03 0.53
CA LYS A 110 12.57 1.98 1.54
C LYS A 110 11.27 1.21 1.76
N MET A 111 10.17 1.93 2.00
CA MET A 111 8.87 1.32 2.21
C MET A 111 8.43 0.48 1.02
N ILE A 112 8.55 1.01 -0.21
CA ILE A 112 8.26 0.26 -1.44
C ILE A 112 9.03 -1.06 -1.46
N GLY A 113 10.35 -1.03 -1.24
CA GLY A 113 11.16 -2.25 -1.23
C GLY A 113 10.77 -3.28 -0.15
N GLN A 114 10.15 -2.84 0.94
CA GLN A 114 9.69 -3.72 2.02
C GLN A 114 8.32 -4.33 1.74
N ILE A 115 7.38 -3.54 1.20
CA ILE A 115 6.01 -4.00 0.93
C ILE A 115 5.89 -4.76 -0.39
N GLN A 116 6.75 -4.46 -1.38
CA GLN A 116 6.71 -5.04 -2.71
C GLN A 116 6.57 -6.58 -2.74
N PRO A 117 7.37 -7.38 -2.02
CA PRO A 117 7.21 -8.84 -2.06
C PRO A 117 5.85 -9.31 -1.56
N HIS A 118 5.21 -8.56 -0.66
CA HIS A 118 3.89 -8.90 -0.14
C HIS A 118 2.76 -8.49 -1.09
N VAL A 119 2.90 -7.34 -1.76
CA VAL A 119 1.97 -6.92 -2.83
C VAL A 119 2.02 -7.91 -3.99
N GLU A 120 3.21 -8.36 -4.40
CA GLU A 120 3.38 -9.40 -5.42
C GLU A 120 2.76 -10.74 -4.98
N GLN A 121 2.86 -11.11 -3.70
CA GLN A 121 2.19 -12.30 -3.15
C GLN A 121 0.67 -12.19 -3.18
N LEU A 122 0.10 -11.04 -2.82
CA LEU A 122 -1.35 -10.79 -2.91
C LEU A 122 -1.83 -10.83 -4.36
N LYS A 123 -1.09 -10.21 -5.28
CA LYS A 123 -1.37 -10.27 -6.72
C LYS A 123 -1.35 -11.71 -7.22
N GLN A 124 -0.31 -12.47 -6.90
CA GLN A 124 -0.19 -13.87 -7.30
C GLN A 124 -1.35 -14.71 -6.73
N LEU A 125 -1.77 -14.45 -5.50
CA LEU A 125 -2.95 -15.09 -4.91
C LEU A 125 -4.21 -14.73 -5.69
N SER A 126 -4.39 -13.47 -6.06
CA SER A 126 -5.51 -13.02 -6.91
C SER A 126 -5.49 -13.70 -8.28
N ASP A 127 -4.35 -13.74 -8.96
CA ASP A 127 -4.19 -14.35 -10.28
C ASP A 127 -4.54 -15.85 -10.28
N GLN A 128 -4.19 -16.57 -9.19
CA GLN A 128 -4.58 -17.97 -8.99
C GLN A 128 -6.10 -18.16 -8.87
N HIS A 129 -6.81 -17.11 -8.50
CA HIS A 129 -8.26 -17.06 -8.32
C HIS A 129 -8.94 -16.13 -9.34
N LEU A 130 -8.38 -16.07 -10.56
CA LEU A 130 -8.96 -15.36 -11.71
C LEU A 130 -9.16 -13.85 -11.46
N GLY A 131 -8.31 -13.24 -10.64
CA GLY A 131 -8.40 -11.81 -10.29
C GLY A 131 -9.43 -11.50 -9.20
N ALA A 132 -10.15 -12.49 -8.67
CA ALA A 132 -11.29 -12.23 -7.80
C ALA A 132 -10.93 -11.70 -6.40
N VAL A 133 -9.68 -11.83 -5.96
CA VAL A 133 -9.24 -11.38 -4.62
C VAL A 133 -8.84 -9.90 -4.61
N LEU A 134 -8.33 -9.40 -5.74
CA LEU A 134 -7.93 -8.02 -5.94
C LEU A 134 -8.62 -7.47 -7.20
N ASP A 135 -9.92 -7.22 -7.12
CA ASP A 135 -10.63 -6.44 -8.14
C ASP A 135 -10.36 -4.93 -7.94
N VAL A 136 -10.99 -4.06 -8.72
CA VAL A 136 -10.73 -2.62 -8.68
C VAL A 136 -11.02 -2.02 -7.31
N GLU A 137 -12.09 -2.47 -6.64
CA GLU A 137 -12.48 -2.00 -5.31
C GLU A 137 -11.46 -2.45 -4.25
N GLU A 138 -11.06 -3.72 -4.27
CA GLU A 138 -10.05 -4.25 -3.34
C GLU A 138 -8.66 -3.64 -3.54
N ILE A 139 -8.29 -3.28 -4.77
CA ILE A 139 -7.06 -2.54 -5.05
C ILE A 139 -7.12 -1.14 -4.43
N ASP A 140 -8.24 -0.42 -4.56
CA ASP A 140 -8.43 0.89 -3.92
C ASP A 140 -8.32 0.80 -2.39
N GLU A 141 -8.92 -0.22 -1.78
CA GLU A 141 -8.80 -0.46 -0.33
C GLU A 141 -7.36 -0.79 0.10
N LEU A 142 -6.65 -1.64 -0.66
CA LEU A 142 -5.25 -1.95 -0.40
C LEU A 142 -4.38 -0.70 -0.50
N VAL A 143 -4.62 0.15 -1.51
CA VAL A 143 -3.94 1.44 -1.68
C VAL A 143 -4.18 2.33 -0.46
N GLN A 144 -5.40 2.42 0.02
CA GLN A 144 -5.72 3.21 1.21
C GLN A 144 -4.97 2.71 2.46
N ILE A 145 -4.88 1.38 2.66
CA ILE A 145 -4.13 0.79 3.78
C ILE A 145 -2.65 1.21 3.72
N VAL A 146 -2.02 1.12 2.54
CA VAL A 146 -0.60 1.46 2.40
C VAL A 146 -0.34 2.96 2.43
N GLU A 147 -1.30 3.79 2.01
CA GLU A 147 -1.21 5.25 2.15
C GLU A 147 -1.17 5.65 3.62
N VAL A 148 -2.04 5.09 4.46
CA VAL A 148 -2.01 5.33 5.91
C VAL A 148 -0.69 4.85 6.52
N LEU A 149 -0.19 3.67 6.14
CA LEU A 149 1.13 3.19 6.59
C LEU A 149 2.27 4.13 6.17
N ALA A 150 2.19 4.66 4.96
CA ALA A 150 3.17 5.61 4.44
C ALA A 150 3.17 6.91 5.23
N GLU A 151 2.00 7.47 5.54
CA GLU A 151 1.87 8.67 6.35
C GLU A 151 2.44 8.46 7.76
N ASP A 152 2.10 7.34 8.42
CA ASP A 152 2.63 6.97 9.73
C ASP A 152 4.16 6.82 9.72
N GLY A 153 4.72 6.39 8.58
CA GLY A 153 6.16 6.22 8.36
C GLY A 153 6.92 7.43 7.84
N GLY A 154 6.25 8.56 7.62
CA GLY A 154 6.84 9.73 6.99
C GLY A 154 7.25 9.53 5.53
N ALA A 155 6.68 8.52 4.86
CA ALA A 155 6.79 8.31 3.42
C ALA A 155 5.71 9.10 2.66
N GLN A 156 5.87 9.24 1.35
CA GLN A 156 4.88 9.92 0.52
C GLN A 156 3.75 8.96 0.15
N ALA A 157 2.58 9.12 0.78
CA ALA A 157 1.38 8.31 0.54
C ALA A 157 1.09 8.07 -0.94
N SER A 158 0.93 9.14 -1.73
CA SER A 158 0.60 9.05 -3.15
C SER A 158 1.64 8.32 -4.00
N VAL A 159 2.92 8.32 -3.58
CA VAL A 159 3.99 7.62 -4.30
C VAL A 159 3.96 6.13 -4.00
N VAL A 160 3.78 5.77 -2.72
CA VAL A 160 3.69 4.37 -2.29
C VAL A 160 2.38 3.75 -2.80
N GLY A 161 1.24 4.41 -2.60
CA GLY A 161 -0.07 3.98 -3.09
C GLY A 161 -0.09 3.83 -4.62
N GLY A 162 0.44 4.82 -5.35
CA GLY A 162 0.55 4.74 -6.80
C GLY A 162 1.45 3.60 -7.30
N HIS A 163 2.48 3.22 -6.53
CA HIS A 163 3.30 2.04 -6.85
C HIS A 163 2.54 0.74 -6.62
N VAL A 164 1.84 0.60 -5.48
CA VAL A 164 1.04 -0.60 -5.17
C VAL A 164 -0.04 -0.83 -6.22
N ARG A 165 -0.79 0.22 -6.58
CA ARG A 165 -1.77 0.16 -7.67
C ARG A 165 -1.14 -0.34 -8.97
N ALA A 166 -0.02 0.25 -9.39
CA ALA A 166 0.65 -0.14 -10.63
C ALA A 166 1.11 -1.60 -10.64
N VAL A 167 1.50 -2.17 -9.49
CA VAL A 167 1.85 -3.58 -9.38
C VAL A 167 0.61 -4.47 -9.49
N CYS A 168 -0.51 -4.09 -8.89
CA CYS A 168 -1.74 -4.88 -8.94
C CYS A 168 -2.42 -4.87 -10.32
N GLU A 169 -2.28 -3.79 -11.09
CA GLU A 169 -2.90 -3.63 -12.42
C GLU A 169 -2.08 -4.21 -13.59
N ASP A 170 -0.83 -4.62 -13.38
CA ASP A 170 0.07 -5.22 -14.40
C ASP A 170 -0.30 -6.67 -14.75
#